data_AF-A0A0C9SSF4-F1
#
_entry.id   AF-A0A0C9SSF4-F1
#
_cell.length_a   1.000
_cell.length_b   1.000
_cell.length_c   1.000
_cell.angle_alpha   90.00
_cell.angle_beta   90.00
_cell.angle_gamma   90.00
#
_symmetry.space_group_name_H-M   'P 1'
#
loop_
_entity.id
_entity.type
_entity.pdbx_description
1 polymer ?
#
loop_
_entity_poly.entity_id
_entity_poly.type
_entity_poly.pdbx_seq_one_letter_code
_entity_poly.pdbx_strand_id
1 'polypeptide(L)'
;MKLSATFVSLALAALSLAGPTARDPTGFVKAKGQGFTLNGKPYTVFGSNSYWVGLMGYTTDEMNVAFRDIAATGATTVRTWGFNEVTTPSGDYYQLWNGSTPTINYGPTGLENFDNVIAAARANGIRLIVSLTNNWSDYGGMDVYVNQIIGRGQPHDYFYTNSRIIAAYQNYVRAWVERYIDEPTIFAWELANEPRCTGSTSASSGTCTTTTITGWVKTMSAYIKSLDRNHLLGVGDEGWFNWSHSMDGSY
;
A
#
# COMPACT_ATOMS: atom_id res chain seq x y z
N MET A 1 71.49 27.34 -1.39
CA MET A 1 70.05 27.01 -1.55
C MET A 1 69.66 26.00 -0.47
N LYS A 2 68.86 26.42 0.51
CA LYS A 2 68.23 25.50 1.49
C LYS A 2 66.76 25.37 1.08
N LEU A 3 66.34 24.20 0.59
CA LEU A 3 64.93 23.90 0.39
C LEU A 3 64.34 23.47 1.73
N SER A 4 63.36 24.23 2.21
CA SER A 4 62.55 23.87 3.37
C SER A 4 61.31 23.13 2.87
N ALA A 5 61.13 21.88 3.26
CA ALA A 5 59.94 21.10 2.91
C ALA A 5 58.82 21.39 3.91
N THR A 6 57.79 22.08 3.46
CA THR A 6 56.57 22.31 4.24
C THR A 6 55.67 21.08 4.09
N PHE A 7 55.52 20.29 5.16
CA PHE A 7 54.55 19.21 5.20
C PHE A 7 53.14 19.78 5.40
N VAL A 8 52.29 19.65 4.39
CA VAL A 8 50.85 19.89 4.50
C VAL A 8 50.22 18.61 5.04
N SER A 9 49.82 18.59 6.31
CA SER A 9 49.00 17.52 6.86
C SER A 9 47.58 17.64 6.31
N LEU A 10 47.19 16.71 5.44
CA LEU A 10 45.81 16.53 5.03
C LEU A 10 45.02 15.96 6.22
N ALA A 11 44.22 16.79 6.89
CA ALA A 11 43.24 16.30 7.85
C ALA A 11 42.14 15.54 7.09
N LEU A 12 42.20 14.20 7.13
CA LEU A 12 41.09 13.36 6.73
C LEU A 12 39.95 13.59 7.72
N ALA A 13 38.95 14.38 7.32
CA ALA A 13 37.67 14.41 8.02
C ALA A 13 37.04 13.01 7.88
N ALA A 14 37.12 12.20 8.92
CA ALA A 14 36.33 10.98 9.01
C ALA A 14 34.87 11.41 9.01
N LEU A 15 34.17 11.27 7.87
CA LEU A 15 32.72 11.23 7.88
C LEU A 15 32.35 10.03 8.74
N SER A 16 31.94 10.27 9.98
CA SER A 16 31.15 9.28 10.70
C SER A 16 29.87 9.11 9.89
N LEU A 17 29.81 8.05 9.09
CA LEU A 17 28.53 7.50 8.68
C LEU A 17 27.86 7.10 10.00
N ALA A 18 27.04 7.99 10.54
CA ALA A 18 26.19 7.66 11.66
C ALA A 18 25.45 6.39 11.21
N GLY A 19 25.73 5.27 11.89
CA GLY A 19 24.94 4.07 11.71
C GLY A 19 23.46 4.44 11.84
N PRO A 20 22.55 3.75 11.13
CA PRO A 20 21.13 4.08 11.15
C PRO A 20 20.71 4.29 12.61
N THR A 21 20.33 5.52 12.92
CA THR A 21 19.79 5.83 14.25
C THR A 21 18.61 4.91 14.44
N ALA A 22 18.55 4.25 15.61
CA ALA A 22 17.42 3.39 15.96
C ALA A 22 16.13 4.15 15.63
N ARG A 23 15.39 3.64 14.64
CA ARG A 23 14.20 4.32 14.14
C ARG A 23 13.16 4.22 15.24
N ASP A 24 12.68 5.38 15.68
CA ASP A 24 11.68 5.44 16.73
C ASP A 24 10.42 4.69 16.25
N PRO A 25 10.04 3.58 16.93
CA PRO A 25 8.88 2.81 16.51
C PRO A 25 7.56 3.56 16.79
N THR A 26 7.61 4.63 17.58
CA THR A 26 6.43 5.37 18.05
C THR A 26 6.08 6.54 17.12
N GLY A 27 4.80 6.89 17.06
CA GLY A 27 4.28 8.02 16.28
C GLY A 27 4.04 7.73 14.80
N PHE A 28 3.18 8.53 14.19
CA PHE A 28 2.77 8.41 12.78
C PHE A 28 3.63 9.30 11.89
N VAL A 29 3.94 8.81 10.69
CA VAL A 29 4.56 9.63 9.64
C VAL A 29 3.54 10.69 9.17
N LYS A 30 3.99 11.94 9.03
CA LYS A 30 3.15 13.08 8.62
C LYS A 30 3.73 13.77 7.40
N ALA A 31 2.87 14.32 6.55
CA ALA A 31 3.27 15.21 5.47
C ALA A 31 3.58 16.61 6.02
N LYS A 32 4.66 17.23 5.54
CA LYS A 32 5.05 18.61 5.85
C LYS A 32 5.61 19.26 4.58
N GLY A 33 4.83 20.13 3.96
CA GLY A 33 5.17 20.68 2.65
C GLY A 33 5.27 19.56 1.61
N GLN A 34 6.41 19.47 0.92
CA GLN A 34 6.69 18.42 -0.08
C GLN A 34 7.47 17.22 0.49
N GLY A 35 7.65 17.16 1.82
CA GLY A 35 8.38 16.06 2.47
C GLY A 35 7.54 15.37 3.54
N PHE A 36 8.13 14.33 4.14
CA PHE A 36 7.56 13.62 5.28
C PHE A 36 8.36 13.87 6.54
N THR A 37 7.69 13.71 7.68
CA THR A 37 8.31 13.82 9.01
C THR A 37 7.83 12.70 9.91
N LEU A 38 8.71 12.22 10.79
CA LEU A 38 8.40 11.30 11.88
C LEU A 38 8.92 11.93 13.18
N ASN A 39 8.03 12.13 14.15
CA ASN A 39 8.34 12.78 15.44
C ASN A 39 9.09 14.12 15.27
N GLY A 40 8.64 14.93 14.30
CA GLY A 40 9.19 16.25 14.01
C GLY A 40 10.49 16.26 13.20
N LYS A 41 11.10 15.10 12.94
CA LYS A 41 12.32 14.97 12.13
C LYS A 41 11.99 14.60 10.69
N PRO A 42 12.80 14.99 9.70
CA PRO A 42 12.63 14.54 8.32
C PRO A 42 12.58 13.01 8.21
N TYR A 43 11.64 12.50 7.43
CA TYR A 43 11.50 11.09 7.09
C TYR A 43 11.65 10.93 5.58
N THR A 44 12.70 10.27 5.12
CA THR A 44 12.91 9.97 3.71
C THR A 44 12.27 8.65 3.38
N VAL A 45 11.37 8.62 2.39
CA VAL A 45 10.82 7.38 1.83
C VAL A 45 11.86 6.80 0.88
N PHE A 46 12.45 5.67 1.27
CA PHE A 46 13.33 4.86 0.45
C PHE A 46 12.93 3.40 0.71
N GLY A 47 12.75 2.59 -0.33
CA GLY A 47 11.99 1.37 -0.14
C GLY A 47 11.89 0.44 -1.33
N SER A 48 11.09 -0.60 -1.13
CA SER A 48 10.74 -1.62 -2.12
C SER A 48 9.25 -1.96 -2.04
N ASN A 49 8.76 -2.77 -2.98
CA ASN A 49 7.46 -3.42 -2.90
C ASN A 49 7.69 -4.88 -2.44
N SER A 50 7.00 -5.31 -1.39
CA SER A 50 6.97 -6.70 -0.94
C SER A 50 5.53 -7.14 -0.82
N TYR A 51 5.01 -7.49 -1.98
CA TYR A 51 3.60 -7.70 -2.19
C TYR A 51 3.11 -9.03 -1.63
N TRP A 52 4.04 -9.98 -1.54
CA TRP A 52 3.85 -11.39 -1.27
C TRP A 52 4.00 -11.75 0.20
N VAL A 53 4.56 -10.85 1.02
CA VAL A 53 5.06 -11.17 2.37
C VAL A 53 3.98 -11.72 3.30
N GLY A 54 2.73 -11.29 3.15
CA GLY A 54 1.59 -11.81 3.93
C GLY A 54 0.69 -12.79 3.17
N LEU A 55 1.06 -13.20 1.95
CA LEU A 55 0.17 -13.90 1.02
C LEU A 55 0.74 -15.23 0.49
N MET A 56 2.01 -15.54 0.76
CA MET A 56 2.69 -16.75 0.25
C MET A 56 2.81 -17.88 1.29
N GLY A 57 2.10 -17.83 2.42
CA GLY A 57 2.19 -18.87 3.45
C GLY A 57 3.52 -18.87 4.21
N TYR A 58 4.19 -17.73 4.28
CA TYR A 58 5.46 -17.58 4.99
C TYR A 58 5.27 -17.67 6.50
N THR A 59 6.23 -18.30 7.15
CA THR A 59 6.37 -18.27 8.60
C THR A 59 6.82 -16.88 9.07
N THR A 60 6.62 -16.60 10.36
CA THR A 60 7.10 -15.35 10.98
C THR A 60 8.62 -15.17 10.84
N ASP A 61 9.39 -16.26 10.82
CA ASP A 61 10.84 -16.22 10.65
C ASP A 61 11.23 -15.80 9.23
N GLU A 62 10.54 -16.33 8.21
CA GLU A 62 10.74 -15.94 6.80
C GLU A 62 10.34 -14.48 6.55
N MET A 63 9.22 -14.03 7.14
CA MET A 63 8.83 -12.62 7.10
C MET A 63 9.91 -11.72 7.73
N ASN A 64 10.44 -12.11 8.88
CA ASN A 64 11.51 -11.37 9.56
C ASN A 64 12.80 -11.34 8.73
N VAL A 65 13.18 -12.44 8.08
CA VAL A 65 14.33 -12.48 7.16
C VAL A 65 14.13 -11.48 6.01
N ALA A 66 12.96 -11.49 5.37
CA ALA A 66 12.65 -10.56 4.28
C ALA A 66 12.76 -9.10 4.73
N PHE A 67 12.14 -8.71 5.85
CA PHE A 67 12.19 -7.33 6.34
C PHE A 67 13.57 -6.92 6.84
N ARG A 68 14.34 -7.83 7.45
CA ARG A 68 15.73 -7.59 7.84
C ARG A 68 16.59 -7.30 6.63
N ASP A 69 16.47 -8.11 5.58
CA ASP A 69 17.28 -7.97 4.37
C ASP A 69 16.91 -6.67 3.62
N ILE A 70 15.63 -6.31 3.57
CA ILE A 70 15.19 -5.00 3.07
C ILE A 70 15.77 -3.87 3.93
N ALA A 71 15.67 -3.95 5.25
CA ALA A 71 16.20 -2.92 6.15
C ALA A 71 17.72 -2.75 6.03
N ALA A 72 18.46 -3.83 5.75
CA ALA A 72 19.90 -3.81 5.54
C ALA A 72 20.33 -2.99 4.30
N THR A 73 19.43 -2.78 3.33
CA THR A 73 19.67 -1.85 2.20
C THR A 73 19.59 -0.37 2.60
N GLY A 74 19.10 -0.08 3.81
CA GLY A 74 18.77 1.27 4.27
C GLY A 74 17.31 1.66 4.03
N ALA A 75 16.49 0.80 3.42
CA ALA A 75 15.05 1.03 3.21
C ALA A 75 14.34 1.44 4.51
N THR A 76 13.45 2.41 4.42
CA THR A 76 12.61 2.95 5.49
C THR A 76 11.16 2.49 5.35
N THR A 77 10.70 2.29 4.12
CA THR A 77 9.29 2.01 3.83
C THR A 77 9.18 0.82 2.88
N VAL A 78 8.16 -0.01 3.06
CA VAL A 78 7.79 -1.09 2.15
C VAL A 78 6.33 -0.93 1.76
N ARG A 79 6.02 -1.05 0.48
CA ARG A 79 4.65 -1.16 -0.01
C ARG A 79 4.24 -2.63 -0.11
N THR A 80 3.04 -2.95 0.37
CA THR A 80 2.50 -4.31 0.40
C THR A 80 1.00 -4.32 0.13
N TRP A 81 0.41 -5.51 -0.05
CA TRP A 81 -1.00 -5.67 -0.35
C TRP A 81 -1.80 -6.08 0.88
N GLY A 82 -2.81 -5.26 1.19
CA GLY A 82 -3.87 -5.55 2.13
C GLY A 82 -5.14 -5.99 1.41
N PHE A 83 -5.01 -6.77 0.34
CA PHE A 83 -6.10 -7.38 -0.42
C PHE A 83 -5.72 -8.78 -0.88
N ASN A 84 -6.74 -9.65 -0.93
CA ASN A 84 -6.73 -10.95 -1.59
C ASN A 84 -8.18 -11.47 -1.58
N GLU A 85 -8.87 -11.29 -2.70
CA GLU A 85 -10.26 -11.70 -2.90
C GLU A 85 -10.32 -13.11 -3.50
N VAL A 86 -10.92 -14.03 -2.76
CA VAL A 86 -11.13 -15.41 -3.21
C VAL A 86 -12.61 -15.77 -3.24
N THR A 87 -12.99 -16.72 -4.09
CA THR A 87 -14.37 -17.29 -4.14
C THR A 87 -14.43 -18.70 -3.55
N THR A 88 -13.29 -19.23 -3.14
CA THR A 88 -13.13 -20.48 -2.41
C THR A 88 -11.90 -20.31 -1.52
N PRO A 89 -11.94 -20.68 -0.23
CA PRO A 89 -10.78 -20.54 0.65
C PRO A 89 -9.55 -21.27 0.08
N SER A 90 -8.43 -20.55 -0.01
CA SER A 90 -7.17 -21.10 -0.51
C SER A 90 -6.01 -20.25 -0.02
N GLY A 91 -5.03 -20.86 0.65
CA GLY A 91 -3.86 -20.17 1.20
C GLY A 91 -4.23 -19.03 2.16
N ASP A 92 -3.36 -18.02 2.20
CA ASP A 92 -3.61 -16.77 2.90
C ASP A 92 -4.52 -15.89 2.04
N TYR A 93 -5.65 -15.43 2.59
CA TYR A 93 -6.61 -14.55 1.92
C TYR A 93 -7.29 -13.64 2.93
N TYR A 94 -7.72 -12.45 2.48
CA TYR A 94 -8.33 -11.46 3.37
C TYR A 94 -9.85 -11.36 3.20
N GLN A 95 -10.40 -11.73 2.04
CA GLN A 95 -11.84 -11.66 1.79
C GLN A 95 -12.33 -12.83 0.94
N LEU A 96 -13.31 -13.56 1.48
CA LEU A 96 -14.00 -14.64 0.80
C LEU A 96 -15.35 -14.16 0.27
N TRP A 97 -15.65 -14.48 -0.98
CA TRP A 97 -16.93 -14.19 -1.62
C TRP A 97 -17.78 -15.45 -1.75
N ASN A 98 -18.98 -15.44 -1.18
CA ASN A 98 -20.02 -16.44 -1.40
C ASN A 98 -21.19 -15.78 -2.14
N GLY A 99 -21.12 -15.83 -3.48
CA GLY A 99 -21.95 -14.96 -4.32
C GLY A 99 -21.70 -13.49 -3.99
N SER A 100 -22.76 -12.68 -3.95
CA SER A 100 -22.67 -11.25 -3.63
C SER A 100 -22.35 -10.91 -2.17
N THR A 101 -22.12 -11.91 -1.32
CA THR A 101 -21.83 -11.73 0.11
C THR A 101 -20.33 -11.88 0.39
N PRO A 102 -19.61 -10.79 0.67
CA PRO A 102 -18.23 -10.86 1.14
C PRO A 102 -18.14 -11.17 2.63
N THR A 103 -17.13 -11.94 3.03
CA THR A 103 -16.77 -12.22 4.42
C THR A 103 -15.27 -11.99 4.61
N ILE A 104 -14.92 -11.17 5.60
CA ILE A 104 -13.52 -10.85 5.92
C ILE A 104 -12.93 -12.00 6.74
N ASN A 105 -11.74 -12.43 6.37
CA ASN A 105 -11.00 -13.45 7.10
C ASN A 105 -10.21 -12.79 8.24
N TYR A 106 -10.76 -12.83 9.45
CA TYR A 106 -10.06 -12.36 10.64
C TYR A 106 -9.10 -13.39 11.23
N GLY A 107 -9.08 -14.63 10.74
CA GLY A 107 -8.33 -15.73 11.35
C GLY A 107 -6.85 -15.81 10.93
N PRO A 108 -6.17 -16.92 11.27
CA PRO A 108 -4.71 -17.08 11.15
C PRO A 108 -4.14 -16.96 9.74
N THR A 109 -4.95 -17.19 8.71
CA THR A 109 -4.57 -17.05 7.29
C THR A 109 -5.13 -15.77 6.65
N GLY A 110 -5.59 -14.83 7.48
CA GLY A 110 -6.17 -13.56 7.08
C GLY A 110 -5.54 -12.41 7.84
N LEU A 111 -6.35 -11.59 8.51
CA LEU A 111 -5.84 -10.40 9.21
C LEU A 111 -4.88 -10.73 10.35
N GLU A 112 -5.00 -11.86 11.04
CA GLU A 112 -3.99 -12.30 12.02
C GLU A 112 -2.63 -12.58 11.35
N ASN A 113 -2.60 -13.05 10.09
CA ASN A 113 -1.34 -13.17 9.36
C ASN A 113 -0.74 -11.80 9.02
N PHE A 114 -1.59 -10.82 8.68
CA PHE A 114 -1.12 -9.46 8.43
C PHE A 114 -0.59 -8.78 9.71
N ASP A 115 -1.09 -9.14 10.89
CA ASP A 115 -0.48 -8.72 12.16
C ASP A 115 0.99 -9.17 12.26
N ASN A 116 1.32 -10.37 11.76
CA ASN A 116 2.70 -10.87 11.70
C ASN A 116 3.57 -10.04 10.74
N VAL A 117 3.01 -9.62 9.59
CA VAL A 117 3.69 -8.71 8.65
C VAL A 117 4.00 -7.38 9.33
N ILE A 118 3.03 -6.80 10.05
CA ILE A 118 3.22 -5.57 10.83
C ILE A 118 4.30 -5.78 11.89
N ALA A 119 4.26 -6.88 12.64
CA ALA A 119 5.24 -7.17 13.70
C ALA A 119 6.66 -7.29 13.13
N ALA A 120 6.82 -7.99 12.00
CA ALA A 120 8.11 -8.15 11.33
C ALA A 120 8.64 -6.81 10.75
N ALA A 121 7.77 -6.00 10.14
CA ALA A 121 8.14 -4.67 9.67
C ALA A 121 8.57 -3.76 10.83
N ARG A 122 7.81 -3.76 11.94
CA ARG A 122 8.11 -3.01 13.16
C ARG A 122 9.46 -3.39 13.75
N ALA A 123 9.73 -4.70 13.92
CA ALA A 123 10.99 -5.21 14.44
C ALA A 123 12.21 -4.76 13.63
N ASN A 124 12.02 -4.47 12.34
CA ASN A 124 13.07 -4.02 11.43
C ASN A 124 13.01 -2.50 11.14
N GLY A 125 12.17 -1.74 11.85
CA GLY A 125 12.04 -0.29 11.68
C GLY A 125 11.57 0.12 10.29
N ILE A 126 10.74 -0.70 9.65
CA ILE A 126 10.12 -0.46 8.33
C ILE A 126 8.69 0.04 8.53
N ARG A 127 8.29 1.09 7.80
CA ARG A 127 6.90 1.53 7.72
C ARG A 127 6.19 0.92 6.50
N LEU A 128 4.88 0.68 6.59
CA LEU A 128 4.13 -0.02 5.55
C LEU A 128 3.17 0.90 4.78
N ILE A 129 3.26 0.91 3.46
CA ILE A 129 2.16 1.40 2.60
C ILE A 129 1.27 0.20 2.29
N VAL A 130 -0.02 0.29 2.61
CA VAL A 130 -0.96 -0.84 2.48
C VAL A 130 -2.03 -0.49 1.45
N SER A 131 -1.97 -1.15 0.29
CA SER A 131 -2.97 -1.01 -0.77
C SER A 131 -4.17 -1.92 -0.51
N LEU A 132 -5.39 -1.40 -0.67
CA LEU A 132 -6.61 -2.02 -0.16
C LEU A 132 -7.49 -2.72 -1.21
N THR A 133 -7.13 -2.64 -2.49
CA THR A 133 -7.68 -3.47 -3.58
C THR A 133 -6.73 -3.44 -4.79
N ASN A 134 -6.98 -4.28 -5.79
CA ASN A 134 -6.21 -4.30 -7.03
C ASN A 134 -7.04 -3.89 -8.24
N ASN A 135 -6.48 -3.13 -9.17
CA ASN A 135 -7.04 -2.97 -10.51
C ASN A 135 -6.98 -4.29 -11.31
N TRP A 136 -5.87 -5.02 -11.14
CA TRP A 136 -5.58 -6.24 -11.88
C TRP A 136 -6.22 -7.48 -11.24
N SER A 137 -6.25 -8.57 -12.01
CA SER A 137 -6.83 -9.84 -11.56
C SER A 137 -5.99 -10.61 -10.53
N ASP A 138 -4.71 -10.25 -10.36
CA ASP A 138 -3.84 -10.90 -9.37
C ASP A 138 -4.37 -10.68 -7.96
N TYR A 139 -4.52 -11.77 -7.21
CA TYR A 139 -5.16 -11.81 -5.89
C TYR A 139 -6.62 -11.29 -5.91
N GLY A 140 -7.29 -11.40 -7.06
CA GLY A 140 -8.70 -11.06 -7.21
C GLY A 140 -8.92 -9.65 -7.74
N GLY A 141 -8.96 -8.65 -6.87
CA GLY A 141 -9.14 -7.24 -7.23
C GLY A 141 -10.58 -6.82 -7.55
N MET A 142 -10.70 -5.64 -8.18
CA MET A 142 -11.97 -4.97 -8.48
C MET A 142 -12.92 -5.84 -9.31
N ASP A 143 -12.39 -6.64 -10.24
CA ASP A 143 -13.20 -7.53 -11.08
C ASP A 143 -13.95 -8.58 -10.25
N VAL A 144 -13.43 -9.01 -9.08
CA VAL A 144 -14.17 -9.92 -8.19
C VAL A 144 -15.41 -9.22 -7.63
N TYR A 145 -15.29 -7.97 -7.15
CA TYR A 145 -16.45 -7.22 -6.66
C TYR A 145 -17.52 -7.05 -7.75
N VAL A 146 -17.11 -6.67 -8.96
CA VAL A 146 -18.02 -6.50 -10.10
C VAL A 146 -18.72 -7.82 -10.43
N ASN A 147 -17.96 -8.90 -10.57
CA ASN A 147 -18.47 -10.21 -10.93
C ASN A 147 -19.42 -10.79 -9.89
N GLN A 148 -19.13 -10.62 -8.60
CA GLN A 148 -19.93 -11.18 -7.51
C GLN A 148 -21.20 -10.37 -7.21
N ILE A 149 -21.17 -9.04 -7.37
CA ILE A 149 -22.29 -8.17 -7.00
C ILE A 149 -23.23 -7.89 -8.18
N ILE A 150 -22.68 -7.76 -9.40
CA ILE A 150 -23.45 -7.40 -10.59
C ILE A 150 -23.60 -8.60 -11.53
N GLY A 151 -22.52 -9.35 -11.72
CA GLY A 151 -22.49 -10.53 -12.58
C GLY A 151 -21.27 -10.53 -13.50
N ARG A 152 -20.96 -11.71 -14.05
CA ARG A 152 -19.82 -11.88 -14.96
C ARG A 152 -19.99 -11.12 -16.27
N GLY A 153 -18.89 -10.57 -16.79
CA GLY A 153 -18.85 -9.85 -18.07
C GLY A 153 -19.37 -8.40 -17.99
N GLN A 154 -19.55 -7.87 -16.78
CA GLN A 154 -19.90 -6.48 -16.56
C GLN A 154 -18.65 -5.58 -16.63
N PRO A 155 -18.82 -4.29 -16.95
CA PRO A 155 -17.70 -3.37 -17.05
C PRO A 155 -16.89 -3.22 -15.76
N HIS A 156 -15.56 -3.16 -15.89
CA HIS A 156 -14.62 -3.00 -14.79
C HIS A 156 -14.92 -1.75 -13.95
N ASP A 157 -15.17 -0.63 -14.63
CA ASP A 157 -15.39 0.70 -14.05
C ASP A 157 -16.72 0.83 -13.28
N TYR A 158 -17.56 -0.21 -13.26
CA TYR A 158 -18.67 -0.29 -12.31
C TYR A 158 -18.19 -0.35 -10.87
N PHE A 159 -16.93 -0.76 -10.62
CA PHE A 159 -16.32 -0.66 -9.31
C PHE A 159 -16.35 0.77 -8.74
N TYR A 160 -16.15 1.77 -9.60
CA TYR A 160 -16.08 3.17 -9.19
C TYR A 160 -17.45 3.85 -9.02
N THR A 161 -18.50 3.29 -9.63
CA THR A 161 -19.79 3.99 -9.81
C THR A 161 -20.98 3.25 -9.20
N ASN A 162 -20.91 1.93 -9.06
CA ASN A 162 -22.02 1.14 -8.52
C ASN A 162 -22.07 1.25 -7.00
N SER A 163 -23.16 1.78 -6.47
CA SER A 163 -23.33 2.02 -5.03
C SER A 163 -23.21 0.75 -4.17
N ARG A 164 -23.60 -0.42 -4.69
CA ARG A 164 -23.47 -1.70 -3.96
C ARG A 164 -22.01 -2.15 -3.87
N ILE A 165 -21.22 -1.95 -4.93
CA ILE A 165 -19.79 -2.25 -4.94
C ILE A 165 -19.05 -1.27 -4.02
N ILE A 166 -19.33 0.03 -4.13
CA ILE A 166 -18.73 1.03 -3.24
C ILE A 166 -19.03 0.71 -1.77
N ALA A 167 -20.27 0.33 -1.44
CA ALA A 167 -20.63 -0.06 -0.08
C ALA A 167 -19.89 -1.32 0.39
N ALA A 168 -19.76 -2.35 -0.46
CA ALA A 168 -18.98 -3.54 -0.14
C ALA A 168 -17.50 -3.20 0.10
N TYR A 169 -16.92 -2.35 -0.75
CA TYR A 169 -15.53 -1.90 -0.59
C TYR A 169 -15.34 -1.05 0.67
N GLN A 170 -16.29 -0.15 0.99
CA GLN A 170 -16.28 0.60 2.25
C GLN A 170 -16.34 -0.30 3.50
N ASN A 171 -17.06 -1.43 3.43
CA ASN A 171 -17.09 -2.40 4.53
C ASN A 171 -15.72 -3.09 4.70
N TYR A 172 -15.08 -3.48 3.59
CA TYR A 172 -13.73 -4.05 3.61
C TYR A 172 -12.71 -3.06 4.19
N VAL A 173 -12.68 -1.84 3.65
CA VAL A 173 -11.80 -0.75 4.09
C VAL A 173 -11.99 -0.46 5.58
N ARG A 174 -13.24 -0.43 6.08
CA ARG A 174 -13.50 -0.18 7.50
C ARG A 174 -12.81 -1.21 8.39
N ALA A 175 -12.92 -2.50 8.06
CA ALA A 175 -12.32 -3.55 8.86
C ALA A 175 -10.80 -3.43 8.96
N TRP A 176 -10.14 -3.05 7.86
CA TRP A 176 -8.69 -2.79 7.86
C TRP A 176 -8.35 -1.55 8.67
N VAL A 177 -9.00 -0.43 8.37
CA VAL A 177 -8.68 0.86 8.98
C VAL A 177 -8.96 0.83 10.48
N GLU A 178 -10.11 0.31 10.93
CA GLU A 178 -10.43 0.23 12.36
C GLU A 178 -9.51 -0.73 13.13
N ARG A 179 -9.08 -1.84 12.51
CA ARG A 179 -8.15 -2.78 13.16
C ARG A 179 -6.78 -2.15 13.42
N TYR A 180 -6.31 -1.31 12.51
CA TYR A 180 -4.94 -0.78 12.53
C TYR A 180 -4.88 0.75 12.73
N ILE A 181 -5.96 1.38 13.21
CA ILE A 181 -6.04 2.85 13.36
C ILE A 181 -4.95 3.45 14.26
N ASP A 182 -4.55 2.68 15.28
CA ASP A 182 -3.52 3.05 16.25
C ASP A 182 -2.15 2.41 15.94
N GLU A 183 -1.95 1.81 14.76
CA GLU A 183 -0.73 1.09 14.39
C GLU A 183 0.29 2.00 13.68
N PRO A 184 1.27 2.59 14.38
CA PRO A 184 2.20 3.53 13.76
C PRO A 184 3.10 2.89 12.70
N THR A 185 3.23 1.56 12.67
CA THR A 185 4.01 0.86 11.64
C THR A 185 3.43 1.11 10.24
N ILE A 186 2.14 1.42 10.12
CA ILE A 186 1.56 1.82 8.85
C ILE A 186 2.02 3.25 8.51
N PHE A 187 2.62 3.40 7.33
CA PHE A 187 2.97 4.69 6.73
C PHE A 187 1.73 5.38 6.17
N ALA A 188 0.99 4.67 5.31
CA ALA A 188 -0.19 5.17 4.63
C ALA A 188 -1.12 4.02 4.23
N TRP A 189 -2.41 4.35 4.18
CA TRP A 189 -3.37 3.62 3.36
C TRP A 189 -3.20 4.01 1.89
N GLU A 190 -3.48 3.08 1.00
CA GLU A 190 -3.56 3.34 -0.44
C GLU A 190 -4.87 2.79 -0.99
N LEU A 191 -5.61 3.62 -1.72
CA LEU A 191 -6.97 3.31 -2.14
C LEU A 191 -7.04 2.08 -3.05
N ALA A 192 -6.06 1.89 -3.93
CA ALA A 192 -5.99 0.74 -4.82
C ALA A 192 -4.58 0.63 -5.41
N ASN A 193 -4.19 -0.56 -5.84
CA ASN A 193 -3.05 -0.75 -6.72
C ASN A 193 -3.46 -0.42 -8.14
N GLU A 194 -2.89 0.65 -8.70
CA GLU A 194 -2.96 1.02 -10.11
C GLU A 194 -4.40 1.19 -10.67
N PRO A 195 -5.32 1.90 -9.98
CA PRO A 195 -6.72 2.02 -10.38
C PRO A 195 -6.90 2.69 -11.75
N ARG A 196 -7.43 1.95 -12.74
CA ARG A 196 -7.75 2.40 -14.11
C ARG A 196 -9.22 2.17 -14.47
N CYS A 197 -9.66 2.71 -15.60
CA CYS A 197 -10.99 2.42 -16.15
C CYS A 197 -11.09 0.99 -16.75
N THR A 198 -9.97 0.34 -17.00
CA THR A 198 -9.87 -1.03 -17.56
C THR A 198 -9.12 -1.95 -16.60
N GLY A 199 -9.59 -3.19 -16.47
CA GLY A 199 -8.94 -4.24 -15.69
C GLY A 199 -8.18 -5.24 -16.58
N SER A 200 -7.66 -6.30 -15.97
CA SER A 200 -6.98 -7.39 -16.70
C SER A 200 -7.92 -8.16 -17.63
N THR A 201 -9.17 -8.37 -17.20
CA THR A 201 -10.12 -9.24 -17.90
C THR A 201 -11.39 -8.52 -18.33
N SER A 202 -11.84 -7.52 -17.57
CA SER A 202 -13.07 -6.80 -17.83
C SER A 202 -12.79 -5.50 -18.58
N ALA A 203 -13.58 -5.23 -19.61
CA ALA A 203 -13.51 -3.99 -20.38
C ALA A 203 -14.11 -2.80 -19.61
N SER A 204 -13.77 -1.59 -20.03
CA SER A 204 -14.47 -0.37 -19.60
C SER A 204 -15.88 -0.31 -20.22
N SER A 205 -16.80 0.38 -19.56
CA SER A 205 -18.13 0.72 -20.06
C SER A 205 -18.08 1.66 -21.26
N GLY A 206 -16.92 2.26 -21.54
CA GLY A 206 -16.74 3.34 -22.50
C GLY A 206 -17.19 4.70 -21.98
N THR A 207 -17.64 4.79 -20.72
CA THR A 207 -18.10 6.04 -20.09
C THR A 207 -17.27 6.45 -18.87
N CYS A 208 -16.35 5.59 -18.43
CA CYS A 208 -15.35 5.95 -17.44
C CYS A 208 -14.43 7.05 -17.98
N THR A 209 -14.08 7.99 -17.11
CA THR A 209 -13.27 9.17 -17.44
C THR A 209 -12.43 9.55 -16.23
N THR A 210 -11.52 10.51 -16.39
CA THR A 210 -10.81 11.18 -15.27
C THR A 210 -11.76 11.59 -14.13
N THR A 211 -12.96 12.07 -14.45
CA THR A 211 -13.95 12.52 -13.46
C THR A 211 -14.54 11.34 -12.69
N THR A 212 -14.67 10.19 -13.32
CA THR A 212 -15.17 8.97 -12.67
C THR A 212 -14.21 8.52 -11.57
N ILE A 213 -12.93 8.35 -11.91
CA ILE A 213 -11.90 7.90 -10.97
C ILE A 213 -11.68 8.96 -9.89
N THR A 214 -11.51 10.24 -10.24
CA THR A 214 -11.27 11.30 -9.24
C THR A 214 -12.47 11.52 -8.30
N GLY A 215 -13.71 11.32 -8.80
CA GLY A 215 -14.92 11.31 -7.98
C GLY A 215 -14.93 10.16 -6.97
N TRP A 216 -14.55 8.95 -7.40
CA TRP A 216 -14.39 7.81 -6.51
C TRP A 216 -13.26 8.03 -5.50
N VAL A 217 -12.10 8.53 -5.93
CA VAL A 217 -10.96 8.87 -5.05
C VAL A 217 -11.39 9.85 -3.97
N LYS A 218 -12.12 10.92 -4.33
CA LYS A 218 -12.65 11.88 -3.37
C LYS A 218 -13.57 11.22 -2.35
N THR A 219 -14.47 10.35 -2.82
CA THR A 219 -15.44 9.62 -1.98
C THR A 219 -14.73 8.69 -1.00
N MET A 220 -13.85 7.82 -1.48
CA MET A 220 -13.16 6.84 -0.65
C MET A 220 -12.13 7.48 0.27
N SER A 221 -11.47 8.55 -0.16
CA SER A 221 -10.55 9.30 0.71
C SER A 221 -11.27 9.95 1.87
N ALA A 222 -12.41 10.61 1.60
CA ALA A 222 -13.23 11.19 2.66
C ALA A 222 -13.74 10.12 3.64
N TYR A 223 -14.12 8.94 3.13
CA TYR A 223 -14.54 7.82 3.97
C TYR A 223 -13.42 7.34 4.90
N ILE A 224 -12.24 7.01 4.36
CA ILE A 224 -11.09 6.60 5.19
C ILE A 224 -10.74 7.68 6.21
N LYS A 225 -10.72 8.97 5.82
CA LYS A 225 -10.43 10.08 6.75
C LYS A 225 -11.51 10.33 7.80
N SER A 226 -12.73 9.83 7.59
CA SER A 226 -13.77 9.85 8.62
C SER A 226 -13.52 8.81 9.71
N LEU A 227 -12.84 7.71 9.37
CA LEU A 227 -12.43 6.64 10.29
C LEU A 227 -11.08 6.98 10.96
N ASP A 228 -10.08 7.38 10.16
CA ASP A 228 -8.69 7.52 10.55
C ASP A 228 -8.11 8.91 10.22
N ARG A 229 -7.77 9.64 11.28
CA ARG A 229 -7.18 10.99 11.21
C ARG A 229 -5.66 10.99 11.36
N ASN A 230 -5.03 9.84 11.60
CA ASN A 230 -3.62 9.70 11.92
C ASN A 230 -2.77 9.36 10.69
N HIS A 231 -3.11 8.29 9.97
CA HIS A 231 -2.29 7.78 8.86
C HIS A 231 -2.32 8.70 7.65
N LEU A 232 -1.27 8.64 6.83
CA LEU A 232 -1.31 9.21 5.48
C LEU A 232 -2.26 8.40 4.59
N LEU A 233 -2.65 8.99 3.47
CA LEU A 233 -3.49 8.34 2.46
C LEU A 233 -3.00 8.72 1.07
N GLY A 234 -2.76 7.71 0.24
CA GLY A 234 -2.45 7.85 -1.18
C GLY A 234 -3.52 7.20 -2.06
N VAL A 235 -3.51 7.52 -3.35
CA VAL A 235 -4.40 6.91 -4.35
C VAL A 235 -3.85 5.55 -4.77
N GLY A 236 -2.57 5.48 -5.12
CA GLY A 236 -1.91 4.29 -5.64
C GLY A 236 -1.97 4.15 -7.16
N ASP A 237 -2.36 5.22 -7.86
CA ASP A 237 -2.26 5.33 -9.30
C ASP A 237 -0.81 5.45 -9.76
N GLU A 238 -0.60 5.19 -11.05
CA GLU A 238 0.72 5.19 -11.68
C GLU A 238 1.22 6.59 -12.02
N GLY A 239 0.43 7.63 -11.73
CA GLY A 239 0.77 9.03 -11.97
C GLY A 239 0.65 9.44 -13.43
N TRP A 240 -0.29 8.87 -14.20
CA TRP A 240 -0.35 9.08 -15.64
C TRP A 240 -0.38 10.56 -16.01
N PHE A 241 0.52 10.91 -16.91
CA PHE A 241 0.59 12.20 -17.54
C PHE A 241 -0.45 12.28 -18.66
N ASN A 242 -1.14 13.42 -18.79
CA ASN A 242 -2.03 13.69 -19.92
C ASN A 242 -1.22 13.79 -21.24
N TRP A 243 -0.92 12.65 -21.87
CA TRP A 243 -0.26 12.57 -23.17
C TRP A 243 -1.33 12.49 -24.26
N SER A 244 -1.31 13.43 -25.20
CA SER A 244 -2.35 13.58 -26.23
C SER A 244 -2.48 12.41 -27.22
N HIS A 245 -1.67 11.35 -27.09
CA HIS A 245 -1.55 10.26 -28.07
C HIS A 245 -1.52 8.83 -27.44
N SER A 246 -1.80 8.65 -26.14
CA SER A 246 -1.81 7.31 -25.53
C SER A 246 -3.16 6.60 -25.76
N MET A 247 -3.12 5.41 -26.35
CA MET A 247 -4.28 4.51 -26.56
C MET A 247 -4.40 3.41 -25.50
N ASP A 248 -3.67 3.51 -24.39
CA ASP A 248 -3.54 2.44 -23.39
C ASP A 248 -4.73 2.35 -22.40
N GLY A 249 -5.87 2.96 -22.73
CA GLY A 249 -7.07 2.95 -21.88
C GLY A 249 -6.89 3.74 -20.58
N SER A 250 -5.88 4.61 -20.53
CA SER A 250 -5.53 5.38 -19.32
C SER A 250 -6.52 6.49 -18.98
N TYR A 251 -7.52 6.81 -19.82
CA TYR A 251 -8.76 7.51 -19.46
C TYR A 251 -9.85 7.18 -20.47
#